data_AF-A0A6J1NWT0-F1
#
_entry.id   AF-A0A6J1NWT0-F1
#
_cell.length_a   1.000
_cell.length_b   1.000
_cell.length_c   1.000
_cell.angle_alpha   90.00
_cell.angle_beta   90.00
_cell.angle_gamma   90.00
#
_symmetry.space_group_name_H-M   'P 1'
#
loop_
_entity.id
_entity.type
_entity.pdbx_description
1 polymer ?
#
loop_
_entity_poly.entity_id
_entity_poly.type
_entity_poly.pdbx_seq_one_letter_code
_entity_poly.pdbx_strand_id
1 'polypeptide(L)'
;MSPTRAAGLVIFRQSNQIIEFLMLQTSYGVHHWTPPKGHVDPGESDWVTALRETKEEAGLSEADLEVFKDISKTLNYKVNGKPKAVVYWLAKLKNPDQKVTLSHEHQDLKWLPLQPAQEVSGFKDMQDLLAEFHDMALKAVNK
;
A
#
# COMPACT_ATOMS: atom_id res chain seq x y z
N MET A 1 -16.15 -15.97 -13.81
CA MET A 1 -16.34 -14.70 -13.07
C MET A 1 -15.05 -13.91 -13.21
N SER A 2 -15.14 -12.63 -13.59
CA SER A 2 -13.99 -11.72 -13.55
C SER A 2 -13.53 -11.49 -12.11
N PRO A 3 -12.23 -11.32 -11.85
CA PRO A 3 -11.75 -10.98 -10.52
C PRO A 3 -12.29 -9.62 -10.08
N THR A 4 -12.62 -9.50 -8.79
CA THR A 4 -12.80 -8.19 -8.18
C THR A 4 -11.46 -7.46 -8.23
N ARG A 5 -11.44 -6.26 -8.81
CA ARG A 5 -10.22 -5.49 -9.03
C ARG A 5 -10.09 -4.37 -8.00
N ALA A 6 -8.88 -4.19 -7.50
CA ALA A 6 -8.51 -3.16 -6.55
C ALA A 6 -7.13 -2.63 -6.91
N ALA A 7 -6.81 -1.44 -6.42
CA ALA A 7 -5.50 -0.82 -6.63
C ALA A 7 -5.09 0.01 -5.42
N GLY A 8 -3.79 0.19 -5.23
CA GLY A 8 -3.25 0.93 -4.11
C GLY A 8 -1.78 1.30 -4.24
N LEU A 9 -1.24 1.92 -3.20
CA LEU A 9 0.16 2.31 -3.12
C LEU A 9 0.83 1.63 -1.94
N VAL A 10 1.99 1.02 -2.17
CA VAL A 10 2.91 0.68 -1.09
C VAL A 10 3.74 1.92 -0.82
N ILE A 11 3.37 2.63 0.24
CA ILE A 11 4.02 3.88 0.61
C ILE A 11 5.14 3.58 1.59
N PHE A 12 6.33 4.09 1.30
CA PHE A 12 7.45 4.05 2.22
C PHE A 12 7.96 5.45 2.57
N ARG A 13 8.59 5.57 3.73
CA ARG A 13 9.42 6.72 4.10
C ARG A 13 10.80 6.24 4.51
N GLN A 14 11.77 7.16 4.52
CA GLN A 14 13.07 6.91 5.12
C GLN A 14 13.15 7.67 6.45
N SER A 15 13.32 6.94 7.54
CA SER A 15 13.47 7.49 8.91
C SER A 15 14.72 6.89 9.54
N ASN A 16 15.65 7.73 9.99
CA ASN A 16 16.94 7.28 10.55
C ASN A 16 17.66 6.24 9.68
N GLN A 17 17.68 6.46 8.36
CA GLN A 17 18.28 5.57 7.35
C GLN A 17 17.57 4.21 7.18
N ILE A 18 16.45 3.98 7.85
CA ILE A 18 15.62 2.78 7.74
C ILE A 18 14.43 3.07 6.83
N ILE A 19 14.12 2.12 5.95
CA ILE A 19 12.90 2.14 5.13
C ILE A 19 11.75 1.60 5.98
N GLU A 20 10.72 2.41 6.14
CA GLU A 20 9.48 2.06 6.83
C GLU A 20 8.30 2.12 5.87
N PHE A 21 7.41 1.12 5.92
CA PHE A 21 6.19 1.05 5.13
C PHE A 21 4.97 1.49 5.94
N LEU A 22 4.06 2.21 5.29
CA LEU A 22 2.76 2.55 5.87
C LEU A 22 1.85 1.33 5.78
N MET A 23 1.40 0.86 6.95
CA MET A 23 0.43 -0.21 7.11
C MET A 23 -0.80 0.33 7.82
N LEU A 24 -1.99 0.10 7.26
CA LEU A 24 -3.28 0.50 7.82
C LEU A 24 -4.04 -0.73 8.29
N GLN A 25 -4.67 -0.65 9.46
CA GLN A 25 -5.50 -1.73 10.00
C GLN A 25 -6.98 -1.51 9.70
N THR A 26 -7.64 -2.46 9.05
CA THR A 26 -9.08 -2.33 8.77
C THR A 26 -9.91 -2.29 10.06
N SER A 27 -10.93 -1.44 10.12
CA SER A 27 -11.86 -1.31 11.26
C SER A 27 -12.90 -2.43 11.34
N TYR A 28 -12.93 -3.29 10.32
CA TYR A 28 -13.88 -4.39 10.18
C TYR A 28 -13.18 -5.72 9.90
N GLY A 29 -13.97 -6.81 9.93
CA GLY A 29 -13.48 -8.15 9.66
C GLY A 29 -12.51 -8.63 10.74
N VAL A 30 -11.43 -9.29 10.32
CA VAL A 30 -10.38 -9.74 11.24
C VAL A 30 -9.25 -8.72 11.40
N HIS A 31 -9.52 -7.44 11.08
CA HIS A 31 -8.61 -6.32 11.29
C HIS A 31 -7.23 -6.52 10.62
N HIS A 32 -7.26 -6.86 9.32
CA HIS A 32 -6.06 -7.07 8.52
C HIS A 32 -5.27 -5.78 8.35
N TRP A 33 -3.96 -5.94 8.15
CA TRP A 33 -3.05 -4.84 7.89
C TRP A 33 -2.56 -4.87 6.45
N THR A 34 -2.82 -3.79 5.71
CA THR A 34 -2.34 -3.64 4.33
C THR A 34 -1.86 -2.21 4.08
N PRO A 35 -1.07 -1.98 3.02
CA PRO A 35 -0.95 -0.65 2.45
C PRO A 35 -2.33 -0.10 2.01
N PRO A 36 -2.47 1.22 1.80
CA PRO A 36 -3.69 1.82 1.30
C PRO A 36 -4.09 1.26 -0.07
N LYS A 37 -5.35 0.84 -0.22
CA LYS A 37 -5.91 0.20 -1.42
C LYS A 37 -7.42 0.00 -1.31
N GLY A 38 -8.13 0.26 -2.40
CA GLY A 38 -9.56 -0.03 -2.50
C GLY A 38 -9.99 -0.42 -3.90
N HIS A 39 -11.30 -0.48 -4.11
CA HIS A 39 -11.89 -1.09 -5.31
C HIS A 39 -11.79 -0.15 -6.51
N VAL A 40 -11.60 -0.74 -7.70
CA VAL A 40 -11.66 0.03 -8.95
C VAL A 40 -13.12 0.33 -9.27
N ASP A 41 -13.46 1.62 -9.33
CA ASP A 41 -14.80 2.07 -9.68
C ASP A 41 -15.09 1.95 -11.19
N PRO A 42 -16.38 1.87 -11.60
CA PRO A 42 -16.74 1.81 -13.01
C PRO A 42 -16.18 2.99 -13.81
N GLY A 43 -15.32 2.70 -14.80
CA GLY A 43 -14.69 3.71 -15.65
C GLY A 43 -13.38 4.30 -15.09
N GLU A 44 -12.97 3.91 -13.89
CA GLU A 44 -11.70 4.31 -13.30
C GLU A 44 -10.56 3.40 -13.80
N SER A 45 -9.36 3.97 -13.98
CA SER A 45 -8.16 3.16 -14.19
C SER A 45 -7.53 2.80 -12.87
N ASP A 46 -6.86 1.65 -12.80
CA ASP A 46 -6.17 1.21 -11.56
C ASP A 46 -5.25 2.28 -10.96
N TRP A 47 -4.59 3.07 -11.81
CA TRP A 47 -3.73 4.17 -11.37
C TRP A 47 -4.52 5.26 -10.65
N VAL A 48 -5.64 5.68 -11.22
CA VAL A 48 -6.52 6.70 -10.63
C VAL A 48 -7.12 6.17 -9.32
N THR A 49 -7.54 4.91 -9.30
CA THR A 49 -8.00 4.21 -8.09
C THR A 49 -6.93 4.24 -7.00
N ALA A 50 -5.68 3.86 -7.31
CA ALA A 50 -4.61 3.82 -6.31
C ALA A 50 -4.35 5.19 -5.65
N LEU A 51 -4.40 6.28 -6.43
CA LEU A 51 -4.25 7.65 -5.92
C LEU A 51 -5.46 8.09 -5.09
N ARG A 52 -6.68 7.83 -5.58
CA ARG A 52 -7.92 8.17 -4.87
C ARG A 52 -7.99 7.45 -3.53
N GLU A 53 -7.81 6.14 -3.52
CA GLU A 53 -7.88 5.30 -2.32
C GLU A 53 -6.80 5.67 -1.31
N THR A 54 -5.58 5.98 -1.77
CA THR A 54 -4.53 6.50 -0.88
C THR A 54 -4.93 7.81 -0.20
N LYS A 55 -5.58 8.71 -0.94
CA LYS A 55 -6.07 9.97 -0.40
C LYS A 55 -7.23 9.75 0.58
N GLU A 56 -8.14 8.85 0.25
CA GLU A 56 -9.32 8.54 1.07
C GLU A 56 -8.92 7.82 2.36
N GLU A 57 -8.11 6.77 2.28
CA GLU A 57 -7.76 5.92 3.43
C GLU A 57 -6.63 6.49 4.31
N ALA A 58 -5.71 7.28 3.73
CA ALA A 58 -4.52 7.77 4.43
C ALA A 58 -4.38 9.31 4.45
N GLY A 59 -5.24 10.05 3.74
CA GLY A 59 -5.15 11.51 3.64
C GLY A 59 -3.94 12.01 2.84
N LEU A 60 -3.23 11.12 2.13
CA LEU A 60 -2.03 11.45 1.36
C LEU A 60 -2.39 11.67 -0.12
N SER A 61 -2.02 12.83 -0.66
CA SER A 61 -2.25 13.17 -2.06
C SER A 61 -1.02 12.86 -2.92
N GLU A 62 -1.18 12.88 -4.25
CA GLU A 62 -0.04 12.75 -5.18
C GLU A 62 1.03 13.84 -4.94
N ALA A 63 0.64 15.02 -4.43
CA ALA A 63 1.59 16.08 -4.10
C ALA A 63 2.54 15.69 -2.96
N ASP A 64 2.10 14.84 -2.03
CA ASP A 64 2.87 14.35 -0.89
C ASP A 64 3.83 13.19 -1.26
N LEU A 65 3.66 12.63 -2.45
CA LEU A 65 4.28 11.38 -2.87
C LEU A 65 5.20 11.55 -4.09
N GLU A 66 6.32 10.85 -4.08
CA GLU A 66 7.11 10.53 -5.26
C GLU A 66 6.76 9.09 -5.67
N VAL A 67 5.92 8.94 -6.69
CA VAL A 67 5.42 7.61 -7.11
C VAL A 67 6.27 7.04 -8.25
N PHE A 68 6.76 5.82 -8.08
CA PHE A 68 7.57 5.11 -9.07
C PHE A 68 6.65 4.34 -10.02
N LYS A 69 6.16 5.01 -11.08
CA LYS A 69 5.16 4.46 -12.02
C LYS A 69 5.59 3.15 -12.69
N ASP A 70 6.88 2.96 -12.90
CA ASP A 70 7.45 1.75 -13.52
C ASP A 70 7.64 0.59 -12.53
N ILE A 71 7.42 0.82 -11.23
CA ILE A 71 7.56 -0.17 -10.16
C ILE A 71 6.17 -0.54 -9.66
N SER A 72 5.61 -1.61 -10.24
CA SER A 72 4.30 -2.12 -9.87
C SER A 72 4.26 -3.64 -9.84
N LYS A 73 3.33 -4.20 -9.05
CA LYS A 73 3.09 -5.64 -8.97
C LYS A 73 1.62 -5.93 -8.67
N THR A 74 1.09 -6.95 -9.33
CA THR A 74 -0.29 -7.41 -9.11
C THR A 74 -0.31 -8.67 -8.26
N LEU A 75 -0.99 -8.61 -7.11
CA LEU A 75 -1.29 -9.77 -6.28
C LEU A 75 -2.61 -10.41 -6.72
N ASN A 76 -2.62 -11.73 -6.88
CA ASN A 76 -3.80 -12.49 -7.28
C ASN A 76 -4.11 -13.56 -6.24
N TYR A 77 -5.23 -13.44 -5.54
CA TYR A 77 -5.62 -14.35 -4.47
C TYR A 77 -7.15 -14.52 -4.45
N LYS A 78 -7.65 -15.35 -3.52
CA LYS A 78 -9.09 -15.55 -3.34
C LYS A 78 -9.57 -14.99 -2.00
N VAL A 79 -10.70 -14.30 -2.02
CA VAL A 79 -11.43 -13.87 -0.82
C VAL A 79 -12.77 -14.58 -0.82
N ASN A 80 -13.05 -15.39 0.20
CA ASN A 80 -14.28 -16.20 0.30
C ASN A 80 -14.56 -17.01 -0.98
N GLY A 81 -13.51 -17.63 -1.53
CA GLY A 81 -13.58 -18.43 -2.76
C GLY A 81 -13.66 -17.64 -4.07
N LYS A 82 -13.82 -16.31 -4.03
CA LYS A 82 -13.90 -15.44 -5.22
C LYS A 82 -12.53 -14.86 -5.58
N PRO A 83 -12.14 -14.84 -6.87
CA PRO A 83 -10.86 -14.27 -7.28
C PRO A 83 -10.82 -12.75 -7.06
N LYS A 84 -9.68 -12.26 -6.55
CA LYS A 84 -9.38 -10.85 -6.34
C LYS A 84 -7.99 -10.54 -6.90
N ALA A 85 -7.88 -9.42 -7.61
CA ALA A 85 -6.62 -8.89 -8.12
C ALA A 85 -6.39 -7.50 -7.53
N VAL A 86 -5.21 -7.27 -6.94
CA VAL A 86 -4.81 -5.97 -6.40
C VAL A 86 -3.48 -5.56 -7.00
N VAL A 87 -3.45 -4.43 -7.70
CA VAL A 87 -2.21 -3.84 -8.21
C VAL A 87 -1.70 -2.79 -7.23
N TYR A 88 -0.40 -2.85 -6.95
CA TYR A 88 0.29 -1.85 -6.14
C TYR A 88 1.39 -1.17 -6.93
N TRP A 89 1.57 0.13 -6.70
CA TRP A 89 2.77 0.86 -7.07
C TRP A 89 3.59 1.25 -5.85
N LEU A 90 4.90 1.33 -6.00
CA LEU A 90 5.78 1.86 -4.97
C LEU A 90 5.70 3.39 -4.95
N ALA A 91 5.60 3.99 -3.76
CA ALA A 91 5.64 5.44 -3.59
C ALA A 91 6.50 5.83 -2.38
N LYS A 92 7.35 6.84 -2.53
CA LYS A 92 8.08 7.47 -1.43
C LYS A 92 7.29 8.65 -0.90
N LEU A 93 7.12 8.73 0.41
CA LEU A 93 6.61 9.92 1.09
C LEU A 93 7.69 11.01 1.07
N LYS A 94 7.38 12.17 0.47
CA LYS A 94 8.36 13.25 0.29
C LYS A 94 8.80 13.86 1.62
N ASN A 95 7.85 14.10 2.52
CA ASN A 95 8.09 14.56 3.88
C ASN A 95 7.84 13.39 4.85
N PRO A 96 8.88 12.80 5.47
CA PRO A 96 8.72 11.67 6.41
C PRO A 96 7.80 11.94 7.60
N ASP A 97 7.61 13.21 7.96
CA ASP A 97 6.76 13.67 9.06
C ASP A 97 5.36 14.10 8.60
N GLN A 98 5.01 13.90 7.32
CA GLN A 98 3.67 14.18 6.81
C GLN A 98 2.62 13.37 7.60
N LYS A 99 1.61 14.07 8.13
CA LYS A 99 0.56 13.45 8.92
C LYS A 99 -0.33 12.57 8.04
N VAL A 100 -0.49 11.32 8.45
CA VAL A 100 -1.48 10.38 7.92
C VAL A 100 -2.81 10.59 8.65
N THR A 101 -3.91 10.64 7.90
CA THR A 101 -5.27 10.77 8.46
C THR A 101 -6.12 9.61 7.98
N LEU A 102 -6.61 8.79 8.92
CA LEU A 102 -7.40 7.61 8.58
C LEU A 102 -8.85 7.97 8.26
N SER A 103 -9.43 7.27 7.29
CA SER A 103 -10.88 7.18 7.14
C SER A 103 -11.49 6.22 8.16
N HIS A 104 -12.81 6.15 8.19
CA HIS A 104 -13.57 5.21 9.01
C HIS A 104 -13.33 3.72 8.66
N GLU A 105 -12.75 3.44 7.49
CA GLU A 105 -12.41 2.07 7.07
C GLU A 105 -11.22 1.50 7.85
N HIS A 106 -10.44 2.36 8.51
CA HIS A 106 -9.24 1.98 9.25
C HIS A 106 -9.30 2.48 10.68
N GLN A 107 -8.75 1.70 11.61
CA GLN A 107 -8.76 2.01 13.04
C GLN A 107 -7.38 2.25 13.64
N ASP A 108 -6.32 1.86 12.93
CA ASP A 108 -4.93 2.03 13.38
C ASP A 108 -3.98 2.16 12.18
N LEU A 109 -2.80 2.73 12.42
CA LEU A 109 -1.74 2.90 11.43
C LEU A 109 -0.37 2.65 12.04
N LYS A 110 0.54 2.09 11.24
CA LYS A 110 1.94 1.92 11.64
C LYS A 110 2.87 2.23 10.48
N TRP A 111 3.98 2.88 10.81
CA TRP A 111 5.18 2.89 9.99
C TRP A 111 6.08 1.77 10.49
N LEU A 112 6.41 0.82 9.63
CA LEU A 112 7.12 -0.40 10.04
C LEU A 112 8.29 -0.72 9.11
N PRO A 113 9.46 -1.09 9.66
CA PRO A 113 10.52 -1.72 8.87
C PRO A 113 10.02 -3.01 8.19
N LEU A 114 10.78 -3.49 7.19
CA LEU A 114 10.39 -4.63 6.36
C LEU A 114 9.88 -5.83 7.16
N GLN A 115 10.67 -6.35 8.10
CA GLN A 115 10.31 -7.57 8.82
C GLN A 115 9.01 -7.40 9.64
N PRO A 116 8.86 -6.37 10.51
CA PRO A 116 7.59 -6.13 11.17
C PRO A 116 6.42 -5.96 10.20
N ALA A 117 6.58 -5.21 9.09
CA ALA A 117 5.53 -5.03 8.09
C ALA A 117 5.08 -6.36 7.45
N GLN A 118 6.04 -7.27 7.19
CA GLN A 118 5.76 -8.62 6.70
C GLN A 118 4.98 -9.45 7.74
N GLU A 119 5.41 -9.42 9.00
CA GLU A 119 4.79 -10.15 10.10
C GLU A 119 3.33 -9.71 10.31
N VAL A 120 3.08 -8.40 10.41
CA VAL A 120 1.74 -7.87 10.65
C VAL A 120 0.81 -8.02 9.44
N SER A 121 1.33 -8.01 8.21
CA SER A 121 0.51 -8.28 7.03
C SER A 121 -0.07 -9.71 7.03
N GLY A 122 0.68 -10.69 7.53
CA GLY A 122 0.22 -12.08 7.70
C GLY A 122 -0.03 -12.86 6.39
N PHE A 123 0.28 -12.30 5.22
CA PHE A 123 0.01 -12.93 3.92
C PHE A 123 1.28 -13.09 3.09
N LYS A 124 1.60 -14.32 2.66
CA LYS A 124 2.83 -14.63 1.91
C LYS A 124 3.03 -13.74 0.67
N ASP A 125 1.99 -13.54 -0.14
CA ASP A 125 2.08 -12.69 -1.34
C ASP A 125 2.39 -11.22 -1.02
N MET A 126 1.85 -10.70 0.10
CA MET A 126 2.16 -9.35 0.58
C MET A 126 3.59 -9.28 1.13
N GLN A 127 4.04 -10.32 1.83
CA GLN A 127 5.40 -10.38 2.35
C GLN A 127 6.43 -10.35 1.23
N ASP A 128 6.18 -11.08 0.15
CA ASP A 128 7.05 -11.12 -1.03
C ASP A 128 7.01 -9.80 -1.81
N LEU A 129 5.85 -9.16 -1.90
CA LEU A 129 5.72 -7.80 -2.44
C LEU A 129 6.56 -6.80 -1.64
N LEU A 130 6.44 -6.79 -0.30
CA LEU A 130 7.16 -5.87 0.57
C LEU A 130 8.68 -6.07 0.48
N ALA A 131 9.16 -7.31 0.38
CA ALA A 131 10.58 -7.59 0.20
C ALA A 131 11.11 -7.03 -1.13
N GLU A 132 10.41 -7.31 -2.23
CA GLU A 132 10.79 -6.79 -3.55
C GLU A 132 10.79 -5.26 -3.58
N PHE A 133 9.75 -4.64 -3.01
CA PHE A 133 9.61 -3.20 -2.97
C PHE A 133 10.62 -2.53 -2.03
N HIS A 134 11.04 -3.22 -0.96
CA HIS A 134 12.11 -2.75 -0.09
C HIS A 134 13.45 -2.66 -0.83
N ASP A 135 13.80 -3.66 -1.63
CA ASP A 135 15.03 -3.63 -2.45
C ASP A 135 14.99 -2.48 -3.46
N MET A 136 13.83 -2.21 -4.04
CA MET A 136 13.64 -1.09 -4.96
C MET A 136 13.71 0.26 -4.24
N ALA A 137 13.13 0.36 -3.04
CA ALA A 137 13.18 1.56 -2.20
C ALA A 137 14.62 1.89 -1.78
N LEU A 138 15.41 0.89 -1.38
CA LEU A 138 16.84 1.05 -1.08
C LEU A 138 17.61 1.61 -2.27
N LYS A 139 17.36 1.10 -3.48
CA LYS A 139 17.98 1.64 -4.71
C LYS A 139 17.53 3.06 -5.02
N ALA A 140 16.30 3.43 -4.68
CA ALA A 140 15.76 4.77 -4.94
C ALA A 140 16.37 5.83 -3.99
N VAL A 141 16.61 5.49 -2.73
CA VAL A 141 17.17 6.44 -1.74
C VAL A 141 18.69 6.58 -1.79
N ASN A 142 19.39 5.63 -2.40
CA ASN A 142 20.86 5.63 -2.52
C ASN A 142 21.36 6.20 -3.86
N LYS A 143 20.47 6.74 -4.69
CA LYS A 143 20.81 7.50 -5.90
C LYS A 143 21.04 8.96 -5.55
#